data_AF-A0A535MVR5-F1
#
_entry.id   AF-A0A535MVR5-F1
#
_cell.length_a   1.000
_cell.length_b   1.000
_cell.length_c   1.000
_cell.angle_alpha   90.00
_cell.angle_beta   90.00
_cell.angle_gamma   90.00
#
_symmetry.space_group_name_H-M   'P 1'
#
loop_
_entity.id
_entity.type
_entity.pdbx_description
1 polymer ?
#
loop_
_entity_poly.entity_id
_entity_poly.type
_entity_poly.pdbx_seq_one_letter_code
_entity_poly.pdbx_strand_id
1 'polypeptide(L)'
;MRFPLEIVDAVRASWERPLLVRISASDWADGGMDLDESVAIAALLRTHRCDLIHVVMGQTVWESRPDYRRLFGVPASDRIRNEAGIPTIATGNITTSDDVNTILAAGRADLCVLELTTIGTTPR
;
A
#
# COMPACT_ATOMS: atom_id res chain seq x y z
N MET A 1 1.48 -12.11 -12.40
CA MET A 1 0.10 -11.72 -12.03
C MET A 1 -0.99 -12.78 -12.20
N ARG A 2 -0.82 -13.90 -12.94
CA ARG A 2 -1.89 -14.91 -13.11
C ARG A 2 -2.53 -15.38 -11.79
N PHE A 3 -1.72 -15.91 -10.87
CA PHE A 3 -2.22 -16.48 -9.62
C PHE A 3 -2.90 -15.45 -8.68
N PRO A 4 -2.32 -14.27 -8.40
CA PRO A 4 -3.01 -13.24 -7.62
C PRO A 4 -4.38 -12.83 -8.19
N LEU A 5 -4.50 -12.72 -9.52
CA LEU A 5 -5.76 -12.32 -10.16
C LEU A 5 -6.82 -13.43 -10.06
N GLU A 6 -6.44 -14.69 -10.25
CA GLU A 6 -7.35 -15.84 -10.03
C GLU A 6 -7.92 -15.85 -8.60
N ILE A 7 -7.11 -15.50 -7.60
CA ILE A 7 -7.56 -15.38 -6.21
C ILE A 7 -8.55 -14.23 -6.05
N VAL A 8 -8.24 -13.06 -6.60
CA VAL A 8 -9.13 -11.89 -6.54
C VAL A 8 -10.49 -12.22 -7.16
N ASP A 9 -10.51 -12.83 -8.35
CA ASP A 9 -11.73 -13.22 -9.04
C ASP A 9 -12.56 -14.23 -8.23
N ALA A 10 -11.90 -15.24 -7.65
CA ALA A 10 -12.56 -16.24 -6.82
C ALA A 10 -13.16 -15.63 -5.53
N VAL A 11 -12.43 -14.75 -4.85
CA VAL A 11 -12.93 -14.05 -3.66
C VAL A 11 -14.09 -13.14 -4.04
N ARG A 12 -13.94 -12.36 -5.12
CA ARG A 12 -14.96 -11.43 -5.58
C ARG A 12 -16.26 -12.12 -5.98
N ALA A 13 -16.20 -13.35 -6.49
CA ALA A 13 -17.39 -14.14 -6.81
C ALA A 13 -18.23 -14.53 -5.57
N SER A 14 -17.63 -14.51 -4.37
CA SER A 14 -18.29 -14.91 -3.11
C SER A 14 -18.43 -13.77 -2.09
N TRP A 15 -17.90 -12.59 -2.40
CA TRP A 15 -17.88 -11.42 -1.52
C TRP A 15 -18.47 -10.24 -2.27
N GLU A 16 -19.29 -9.39 -1.64
CA GLU A 16 -19.90 -8.20 -2.27
C GLU A 16 -19.50 -6.86 -1.62
N ARG A 17 -18.81 -6.90 -0.47
CA ARG A 17 -18.36 -5.71 0.27
C ARG A 17 -16.99 -5.22 -0.24
N PRO A 18 -16.44 -4.10 0.25
CA PRO A 18 -15.10 -3.67 -0.15
C PRO A 18 -14.06 -4.80 -0.04
N LEU A 19 -13.30 -4.98 -1.11
CA LEU A 19 -12.20 -5.93 -1.23
C LEU A 19 -10.90 -5.18 -1.48
N LEU A 20 -9.97 -5.33 -0.54
CA LEU A 20 -8.65 -4.74 -0.62
C LEU A 20 -7.58 -5.79 -0.95
N VAL A 21 -6.54 -5.36 -1.66
CA VAL A 21 -5.33 -6.15 -1.86
C VAL A 21 -4.14 -5.40 -1.30
N ARG A 22 -3.32 -6.09 -0.50
CA ARG A 22 -2.08 -5.56 0.04
C ARG A 22 -0.92 -5.96 -0.86
N ILE A 23 -0.12 -4.99 -1.29
CA ILE A 23 1.05 -5.22 -2.13
C ILE A 23 2.30 -4.60 -1.50
N SER A 24 3.46 -5.26 -1.68
CA SER A 24 4.75 -4.61 -1.50
C SER A 24 5.05 -3.81 -2.76
N ALA A 25 5.12 -2.48 -2.67
CA ALA A 25 5.31 -1.62 -3.83
C ALA A 25 6.78 -1.45 -4.24
N SER A 26 7.70 -2.00 -3.44
CA SER A 26 9.09 -2.22 -3.85
C SER A 26 9.72 -3.27 -2.96
N ASP A 27 10.56 -4.12 -3.54
CA ASP A 27 11.33 -5.12 -2.80
C ASP A 27 12.65 -4.58 -2.24
N TRP A 28 13.05 -3.37 -2.64
CA TRP A 28 14.37 -2.79 -2.33
C TRP A 28 15.55 -3.72 -2.63
N ALA A 29 15.42 -4.53 -3.68
CA ALA A 29 16.43 -5.48 -4.12
C ALA A 29 16.62 -5.40 -5.64
N ASP A 30 17.84 -5.65 -6.11
CA ASP A 30 18.14 -5.68 -7.53
C ASP A 30 17.32 -6.77 -8.23
N GLY A 31 16.59 -6.40 -9.28
CA GLY A 31 15.68 -7.31 -10.00
C GLY A 31 14.42 -7.71 -9.22
N GLY A 32 14.18 -7.11 -8.04
CA GLY A 32 12.91 -7.19 -7.33
C GLY A 32 11.89 -6.21 -7.89
N MET A 33 10.68 -6.24 -7.32
CA MET A 33 9.58 -5.37 -7.73
C MET A 33 9.95 -3.89 -7.56
N ASP A 34 9.63 -3.10 -8.58
CA ASP A 34 9.72 -1.65 -8.54
C ASP A 34 8.34 -0.96 -8.50
N LEU A 35 8.37 0.38 -8.43
CA LEU A 35 7.17 1.17 -8.29
C LEU A 35 6.35 1.27 -9.59
N ASP A 36 6.99 1.22 -10.76
CA ASP A 36 6.29 1.25 -12.04
C ASP A 36 5.52 -0.07 -12.26
N GLU A 37 6.15 -1.18 -11.93
CA GLU A 37 5.50 -2.50 -11.89
C GLU A 37 4.35 -2.51 -10.89
N SER A 38 4.52 -1.89 -9.72
CA SER A 38 3.48 -1.81 -8.70
C SER A 38 2.26 -0.99 -9.14
N VAL A 39 2.47 0.10 -9.88
CA VAL A 39 1.38 0.87 -10.53
C VAL A 39 0.65 -0.01 -11.54
N ALA A 40 1.38 -0.77 -12.39
CA ALA A 40 0.78 -1.68 -13.36
C ALA A 40 -0.02 -2.81 -12.69
N ILE A 41 0.50 -3.37 -11.59
CA ILE A 41 -0.17 -4.38 -10.77
C ILE A 41 -1.47 -3.81 -10.19
N ALA A 42 -1.44 -2.61 -9.61
CA ALA A 42 -2.62 -1.96 -9.07
C ALA A 42 -3.70 -1.69 -10.14
N ALA A 43 -3.29 -1.27 -11.34
CA ALA A 43 -4.20 -1.07 -12.47
C ALA A 43 -4.86 -2.39 -12.90
N LEU A 44 -4.12 -3.50 -12.94
CA LEU A 44 -4.68 -4.83 -13.20
C LEU A 44 -5.64 -5.27 -12.09
N LEU A 45 -5.27 -5.10 -10.83
CA LEU A 45 -6.16 -5.45 -9.70
C LEU A 45 -7.49 -4.68 -9.77
N ARG A 46 -7.44 -3.40 -10.16
CA ARG A 46 -8.62 -2.59 -10.41
C ARG A 46 -9.52 -3.19 -11.49
N THR A 47 -8.98 -3.68 -12.62
CA THR A 47 -9.79 -4.31 -13.68
C THR A 47 -10.46 -5.60 -13.21
N HIS A 48 -9.91 -6.25 -12.17
CA HIS A 48 -10.47 -7.42 -11.49
C HIS A 48 -11.38 -7.07 -10.29
N ARG A 49 -11.89 -5.84 -10.23
CA ARG A 49 -12.82 -5.36 -9.20
C ARG A 49 -12.25 -5.40 -7.77
N CYS A 50 -10.94 -5.16 -7.63
CA CYS A 50 -10.36 -4.71 -6.37
C CYS A 50 -10.78 -3.26 -6.12
N ASP A 51 -11.21 -2.96 -4.90
CA ASP A 51 -11.75 -1.65 -4.52
C ASP A 51 -10.66 -0.70 -3.99
N LEU A 52 -9.59 -1.23 -3.40
CA LEU A 52 -8.50 -0.42 -2.84
C LEU A 52 -7.18 -1.20 -2.70
N ILE A 53 -6.06 -0.50 -2.79
CA ILE A 53 -4.73 -1.06 -2.59
C ILE A 53 -4.15 -0.63 -1.24
N HIS A 54 -3.78 -1.60 -0.42
CA HIS A 54 -3.00 -1.36 0.79
C HIS A 54 -1.51 -1.42 0.45
N VAL A 55 -0.87 -0.24 0.43
CA VAL A 55 0.50 -0.08 -0.06
C VAL A 55 1.48 -0.23 1.08
N VAL A 56 2.30 -1.28 1.03
CA VAL A 56 3.43 -1.50 1.95
C VAL A 56 4.74 -1.60 1.16
N MET A 57 5.88 -1.72 1.82
CA MET A 57 7.20 -1.80 1.18
C MET A 57 8.05 -2.92 1.79
N GLY A 58 8.83 -3.61 0.97
CA GLY A 58 9.84 -4.59 1.35
C GLY A 58 9.30 -5.87 2.00
N GLN A 59 10.16 -6.48 2.84
CA GLN A 59 9.90 -7.75 3.55
C GLN A 59 9.77 -8.98 2.65
N THR A 60 10.36 -8.94 1.45
CA THR A 60 10.27 -10.01 0.46
C THR A 60 11.57 -10.83 0.35
N VAL A 61 12.73 -10.20 0.52
CA VAL A 61 14.04 -10.87 0.46
C VAL A 61 15.02 -10.34 1.51
N TRP A 62 15.99 -11.19 1.88
CA TRP A 62 17.00 -10.89 2.89
C TRP A 62 17.99 -9.81 2.45
N GLU A 63 18.34 -9.80 1.17
CA GLU A 63 19.32 -8.90 0.55
C GLU A 63 18.78 -7.48 0.34
N SER A 64 17.51 -7.24 0.68
CA SER A 64 16.85 -5.95 0.53
C SER A 64 17.61 -4.84 1.27
N ARG A 65 17.66 -3.66 0.66
CA ARG A 65 18.32 -2.46 1.19
C ARG A 65 17.28 -1.37 1.47
N PRO A 66 16.47 -1.53 2.53
CA PRO A 66 15.41 -0.59 2.84
C PRO A 66 15.94 0.79 3.25
N ASP A 67 15.22 1.84 2.86
CA ASP A 67 15.45 3.22 3.33
C ASP A 67 14.22 3.70 4.12
N TYR A 68 14.16 3.30 5.40
CA TYR A 68 13.06 3.60 6.31
C TYR A 68 13.10 5.03 6.84
N ARG A 69 12.77 6.00 5.99
CA ARG A 69 12.61 7.41 6.39
C ARG A 69 11.22 7.68 6.93
N ARG A 70 11.01 8.89 7.45
CA ARG A 70 9.66 9.36 7.78
C ARG A 70 8.76 9.30 6.53
N LEU A 71 7.56 8.75 6.65
CA LEU A 71 6.59 8.63 5.54
C LEU A 71 7.12 7.86 4.32
N PHE A 72 8.03 6.90 4.50
CA PHE A 72 8.75 6.25 3.38
C PHE A 72 7.84 5.56 2.36
N GLY A 73 6.67 5.06 2.75
CA GLY A 73 5.72 4.41 1.85
C GLY A 73 4.72 5.35 1.17
N VAL A 74 4.63 6.61 1.62
CA VAL A 74 3.67 7.58 1.07
C VAL A 74 3.92 7.89 -0.41
N PRO A 75 5.16 8.07 -0.91
CA PRO A 75 5.41 8.25 -2.33
C PRO A 75 4.89 7.10 -3.21
N ALA A 76 4.92 5.86 -2.71
CA ALA A 76 4.37 4.72 -3.45
C ALA A 76 2.84 4.76 -3.49
N SER A 77 2.21 5.08 -2.35
CA SER A 77 0.76 5.25 -2.26
C SER A 77 0.24 6.35 -3.21
N ASP A 78 0.95 7.47 -3.24
CA ASP A 78 0.67 8.62 -4.10
C ASP A 78 0.69 8.25 -5.58
N ARG A 79 1.76 7.60 -6.03
CA ARG A 79 1.90 7.14 -7.43
C ARG A 79 0.82 6.11 -7.79
N ILE A 80 0.61 5.09 -6.96
CA ILE A 80 -0.42 4.07 -7.22
C ILE A 80 -1.81 4.71 -7.31
N ARG A 81 -2.15 5.58 -6.36
CA ARG A 81 -3.45 6.26 -6.34
C ARG A 81 -3.68 7.07 -7.62
N ASN A 82 -2.71 7.92 -7.96
CA ASN A 82 -2.89 8.93 -9.00
C ASN A 82 -2.61 8.40 -10.42
N GLU A 83 -1.76 7.39 -10.57
CA GLU A 83 -1.44 6.80 -11.88
C GLU A 83 -2.31 5.57 -12.22
N ALA A 84 -2.59 4.68 -11.26
CA ALA A 84 -3.47 3.52 -11.49
C ALA A 84 -4.97 3.86 -11.32
N GLY A 85 -5.28 4.99 -10.68
CA GLY A 85 -6.65 5.47 -10.49
C GLY A 85 -7.49 4.55 -9.59
N ILE A 86 -6.87 3.99 -8.55
CA ILE A 86 -7.52 3.14 -7.54
C ILE A 86 -7.25 3.71 -6.14
N PRO A 87 -8.24 3.74 -5.24
CA PRO A 87 -8.02 4.23 -3.88
C PRO A 87 -6.92 3.47 -3.14
N THR A 88 -6.18 4.17 -2.27
CA THR A 88 -5.06 3.57 -1.53
C THR A 88 -5.16 3.75 -0.02
N ILE A 89 -4.65 2.76 0.71
CA ILE A 89 -4.23 2.88 2.11
C ILE A 89 -2.71 3.08 2.13
N ALA A 90 -2.24 4.21 2.66
CA ALA A 90 -0.82 4.47 2.87
C ALA A 90 -0.32 3.90 4.21
N THR A 91 0.89 3.34 4.20
CA THR A 91 1.67 2.99 5.39
C THR A 91 3.10 3.49 5.25
N GLY A 92 3.91 3.29 6.29
CA GLY A 92 5.34 3.54 6.25
C GLY A 92 5.73 4.69 7.15
N ASN A 93 5.72 4.42 8.46
CA ASN A 93 6.10 5.36 9.51
C ASN A 93 5.21 6.62 9.55
N ILE A 94 3.89 6.40 9.48
CA ILE A 94 2.86 7.44 9.71
C ILE A 94 2.47 7.36 11.19
N THR A 95 2.92 8.31 12.00
CA THR A 95 2.84 8.19 13.48
C THR A 95 2.04 9.31 14.15
N THR A 96 1.63 10.34 13.40
CA THR A 96 0.87 11.47 13.94
C THR A 96 -0.41 11.71 13.15
N SER A 97 -1.41 12.32 13.80
CA SER A 97 -2.62 12.80 13.10
C SER A 97 -2.31 13.87 12.05
N ASP A 98 -1.29 14.68 12.28
CA ASP A 98 -0.87 15.75 11.36
C ASP A 98 -0.31 15.18 10.06
N ASP A 99 0.39 14.04 10.14
CA ASP A 99 0.79 13.28 8.95
C ASP A 99 -0.41 12.79 8.17
N VAL A 100 -1.37 12.18 8.85
CA VAL A 100 -2.60 11.69 8.22
C VAL A 100 -3.32 12.85 7.52
N ASN A 101 -3.54 13.97 8.21
CA ASN A 101 -4.20 15.14 7.64
C ASN A 101 -3.45 15.67 6.42
N THR A 102 -2.12 15.76 6.48
CA THR A 102 -1.28 16.24 5.37
C THR A 102 -1.37 15.30 4.16
N ILE A 103 -1.28 13.99 4.38
CA ILE A 103 -1.33 12.97 3.31
C ILE A 103 -2.68 13.01 2.59
N LEU A 104 -3.78 13.02 3.36
CA LEU A 104 -5.13 13.03 2.81
C LEU A 104 -5.44 14.35 2.10
N ALA A 105 -5.09 15.49 2.70
CA ALA A 105 -5.32 16.81 2.10
C ALA A 105 -4.53 17.01 0.80
N ALA A 106 -3.35 16.40 0.69
CA ALA A 106 -2.54 16.42 -0.52
C ALA A 106 -2.99 15.41 -1.59
N GLY A 107 -4.03 14.60 -1.34
CA GLY A 107 -4.53 13.59 -2.29
C GLY A 107 -3.53 12.46 -2.55
N ARG A 108 -2.67 12.15 -1.57
CA ARG A 108 -1.60 11.13 -1.69
C ARG A 108 -2.04 9.74 -1.21
N ALA A 109 -3.17 9.66 -0.54
CA ALA A 109 -3.85 8.43 -0.15
C ALA A 109 -5.33 8.73 0.13
N ASP A 110 -6.17 7.69 0.25
CA ASP A 110 -7.57 7.82 0.65
C ASP A 110 -7.77 7.35 2.10
N LEU A 111 -6.85 6.55 2.61
CA LEU A 111 -6.77 6.08 3.99
C LEU A 111 -5.30 6.01 4.43
N CYS A 112 -5.07 6.10 5.74
CA CYS A 112 -3.73 5.94 6.34
C CYS A 112 -3.78 4.91 7.47
N VAL A 113 -2.77 4.05 7.56
CA VAL A 113 -2.52 3.26 8.77
C VAL A 113 -1.66 4.09 9.71
N LEU A 114 -2.19 4.41 10.89
CA LEU A 114 -1.43 5.02 11.96
C LEU A 114 -0.61 3.93 12.67
N GLU A 115 0.72 4.03 12.58
CA GLU A 115 1.65 3.12 13.22
C GLU A 115 1.88 3.57 14.67
N LEU A 116 1.42 2.77 15.62
CA LEU A 116 1.59 3.06 17.04
C LEU A 116 3.05 2.83 17.42
N THR A 117 3.73 3.91 17.81
CA THR A 117 5.12 3.87 18.29
C THR A 117 5.28 3.25 19.68
N THR A 118 4.20 2.83 20.32
CA THR A 118 4.20 2.34 21.71
C THR A 118 3.29 1.12 21.84
N ILE A 119 3.89 -0.07 21.92
CA ILE A 119 3.26 -1.19 22.62
C ILE A 119 3.61 -1.04 24.11
N GLY A 120 2.80 -0.27 24.83
CA GLY A 120 2.82 -0.18 26.29
C GLY A 120 3.75 0.87 26.89
N THR A 121 3.20 2.04 27.21
CA THR A 121 3.06 2.50 28.61
C THR A 121 2.01 3.59 28.61
N THR A 122 0.84 3.32 29.19
CA THR A 122 0.05 4.39 29.80
C THR A 122 0.91 5.00 30.91
N PRO A 123 0.97 6.34 31.01
CA PRO A 123 0.58 6.94 32.28
C PRO A 123 -0.32 8.18 32.09
N ARG A 124 -1.52 8.04 32.67
CA ARG A 124 -2.52 9.05 33.07
C ARG A 124 -3.05 10.02 32.02
#